data_AF-A0A165WKJ6-F1
#
_entry.id   AF-A0A165WKJ6-F1
#
_cell.length_a   1.000
_cell.length_b   1.000
_cell.length_c   1.000
_cell.angle_alpha   90.00
_cell.angle_beta   90.00
_cell.angle_gamma   90.00
#
_symmetry.space_group_name_H-M   'P 1'
#
loop_
_entity.id
_entity.type
_entity.pdbx_description
1 polymer ?
#
loop_
_entity_poly.entity_id
_entity_poly.type
_entity_poly.pdbx_seq_one_letter_code
_entity_poly.pdbx_strand_id
1 'polypeptide(L)'
;QILQKALPIRYYPPHTVDWWELESTGLGRLPHFDEDKFERSDKLMSLKRKNEAKDEQFKRQRVAENRAVEKVRQIVPNFIDSFACFKTVTSRSPAIRRFLTNTVKPRPNFAPSLLTSFAAAQDRACRRADLLAQPLVNPDDPEFIKQTGKMSAEEKQAFIAKQKAERALVSFIPPLSVLTGSQEWSKTAQFVLSAVLMLRLFLKRVVLARTDPAVDRIGTQDWKQVLGGQYFQHVWRTEETARHRREHGDAEEVESRIAQRVAEVESRIAQKYAELRRAEEEDAGEVKGGGKGKKKKRKGKKKEGTEMEDNLTQQQKKELGKEAGKIRQEEEDRGVLHEEYDHARFWKYGGERFFGKAESDRLKANPDAQPELSKLPCGCVPTLDLIKNDPIIVTGVLYLLNQIHLIHWLGNMKASKYFMATQLVSDKTGPHHTLDVLPGHEGYSSHAEQIISAVTGNLRLHWSSWPVTGTPPTAEQHKRSLENFQKMLSFSDHYDTLDKDMEHDKEFWSDFKHRHHRSTLTTLEHEGHLMLRYYLMSFKCGQWPVEFHMRPPEDLFKCRKCRGDERPCETAPQLNPGMTE
;
A
#
# COMPACT_ATOMS: atom_id res chain seq x y z
N GLN A 1 -28.95 49.43 26.84
CA GLN A 1 -28.55 48.39 27.82
C GLN A 1 -29.42 47.16 27.58
N ILE A 2 -28.83 46.08 27.06
CA ILE A 2 -29.55 44.82 26.88
C ILE A 2 -29.55 44.11 28.24
N LEU A 3 -30.73 43.89 28.82
CA LEU A 3 -30.89 43.14 30.06
C LEU A 3 -30.41 41.69 29.84
N GLN A 4 -29.31 41.30 30.50
CA GLN A 4 -28.83 39.91 30.53
C GLN A 4 -29.96 39.00 31.02
N LYS A 5 -30.58 38.23 30.13
CA LYS A 5 -31.77 37.45 30.49
C LYS A 5 -31.76 35.97 30.14
N ALA A 6 -30.69 35.39 29.57
CA ALA A 6 -30.73 33.93 29.33
C ALA A 6 -29.39 33.22 29.07
N LEU A 7 -28.29 33.92 28.79
CA LEU A 7 -27.06 33.26 28.36
C LEU A 7 -25.98 33.31 29.46
N PRO A 8 -25.09 32.30 29.55
CA PRO A 8 -23.93 32.34 30.45
C PRO A 8 -23.07 33.59 30.21
N ILE A 9 -22.43 34.11 31.25
CA ILE A 9 -21.74 35.43 31.22
C ILE A 9 -20.70 35.58 30.09
N ARG A 10 -20.10 34.47 29.66
CA ARG A 10 -19.14 34.38 28.54
C ARG A 10 -19.72 34.71 27.15
N TYR A 11 -21.04 34.81 27.02
CA TYR A 11 -21.72 35.19 25.77
C TYR A 11 -22.05 36.68 25.69
N TYR A 12 -21.70 37.47 26.72
CA TYR A 12 -21.81 38.92 26.69
C TYR A 12 -20.43 39.54 26.49
N PRO A 13 -20.32 40.64 25.73
CA PRO A 13 -19.05 41.34 25.57
C PRO A 13 -18.65 41.92 26.93
N PRO A 14 -17.34 42.02 27.24
CA PRO A 14 -16.86 42.79 28.37
C PRO A 14 -17.44 44.22 28.30
N HIS A 15 -17.79 44.83 29.42
CA HIS A 15 -18.42 46.16 29.47
C HIS A 15 -17.63 47.28 28.76
N THR A 16 -16.36 47.03 28.46
CA THR A 16 -15.43 47.97 27.83
C THR A 16 -15.26 47.76 26.33
N VAL A 17 -15.92 46.77 25.73
CA VAL A 17 -15.77 46.43 24.30
C VAL A 17 -17.15 46.42 23.65
N ASP A 18 -17.31 47.20 22.58
CA ASP A 18 -18.57 47.22 21.85
C ASP A 18 -18.83 45.87 21.16
N TRP A 19 -20.09 45.44 21.15
CA TRP A 19 -20.47 44.14 20.59
C TRP A 19 -20.04 43.97 19.14
N TRP A 20 -20.13 45.04 18.33
CA TRP A 20 -19.75 44.99 16.92
C TRP A 20 -18.26 44.71 16.73
N GLU A 21 -17.40 45.14 17.66
CA GLU A 21 -15.96 44.86 17.63
C GLU A 21 -15.67 43.42 18.05
N LEU A 22 -16.32 42.93 19.11
CA LEU A 22 -16.20 41.55 19.57
C LEU A 22 -16.71 40.57 18.51
N GLU A 23 -17.87 40.85 17.91
CA GLU A 23 -18.49 40.07 16.84
C GLU A 23 -17.64 40.13 15.57
N SER A 24 -17.16 41.31 15.17
CA SER A 24 -16.27 41.43 14.01
C SER A 24 -14.94 40.71 14.21
N THR A 25 -14.38 40.71 15.42
CA THR A 25 -13.15 39.97 15.74
C THR A 25 -13.41 38.46 15.83
N GLY A 26 -14.50 38.04 16.46
CA GLY A 26 -14.91 36.63 16.59
C GLY A 26 -15.32 35.98 15.25
N LEU A 27 -15.86 36.77 14.32
CA LEU A 27 -16.13 36.37 12.93
C LEU A 27 -14.90 36.51 12.01
N GLY A 28 -13.76 37.01 12.51
CA GLY A 28 -12.53 37.18 11.76
C GLY A 28 -12.58 38.29 10.69
N ARG A 29 -13.48 39.27 10.82
CA ARG A 29 -13.62 40.42 9.92
C ARG A 29 -12.68 41.58 10.26
N LEU A 30 -12.29 41.71 11.52
CA LEU A 30 -11.27 42.65 11.96
C LEU A 30 -10.04 41.88 12.45
N PRO A 31 -8.82 42.28 12.04
CA PRO A 31 -7.59 41.72 12.60
C PRO A 31 -7.51 42.07 14.09
N HIS A 32 -6.95 41.16 14.89
CA HIS A 32 -6.78 41.41 16.32
C HIS A 32 -5.79 42.58 16.49
N PHE A 33 -6.12 43.55 17.35
CA PHE A 33 -5.31 44.78 17.54
C PHE A 33 -3.85 44.56 17.99
N ASP A 34 -3.49 43.34 18.37
CA ASP A 34 -2.16 42.96 18.86
C ASP A 34 -1.84 41.54 18.35
N GLU A 35 -1.73 41.36 17.02
CA GLU A 35 -1.47 40.05 16.39
C GLU A 35 -0.25 39.32 16.98
N ASP A 36 0.75 40.08 17.44
CA ASP A 36 1.99 39.56 18.02
C ASP A 36 1.83 39.02 19.46
N LYS A 37 0.79 39.48 20.20
CA LYS A 37 0.53 39.04 21.58
C LYS A 37 -0.62 38.05 21.71
N PHE A 38 -1.43 37.88 20.67
CA PHE A 38 -2.58 37.00 20.72
C PHE A 38 -2.18 35.54 20.54
N GLU A 39 -2.13 34.80 21.64
CA GLU A 39 -1.94 33.34 21.61
C GLU A 39 -3.15 32.68 20.93
N ARG A 40 -2.92 32.18 19.72
CA ARG A 40 -3.91 31.36 19.02
C ARG A 40 -4.23 30.13 19.87
N SER A 41 -5.51 29.78 19.96
CA SER A 41 -5.91 28.56 20.66
C SER A 41 -5.11 27.34 20.19
N ASP A 42 -4.82 26.43 21.12
CA ASP A 42 -4.07 25.20 20.83
C ASP A 42 -4.67 24.40 19.67
N LYS A 43 -6.00 24.42 19.55
CA LYS A 43 -6.73 23.77 18.45
C LYS A 43 -6.41 24.39 17.09
N LEU A 44 -6.34 25.72 16.99
CA LEU A 44 -5.97 26.42 15.75
C LEU A 44 -4.49 26.24 15.42
N MET A 45 -3.61 26.26 16.44
CA MET A 45 -2.19 25.96 16.24
C MET A 45 -1.96 24.52 15.78
N SER A 46 -2.70 23.56 16.35
CA SER A 46 -2.71 22.16 15.92
C SER A 46 -3.19 22.00 14.47
N LEU A 47 -4.27 22.69 14.08
CA LEU A 47 -4.76 22.69 12.69
C LEU A 47 -3.76 23.33 11.72
N LYS A 48 -3.12 24.45 12.11
CA LYS A 48 -2.07 25.09 11.32
C LYS A 48 -0.88 24.15 11.11
N ARG A 49 -0.37 23.52 12.17
CA ARG A 49 0.72 22.52 12.08
C ARG A 49 0.33 21.33 11.19
N LYS A 50 -0.91 20.84 11.28
CA LYS A 50 -1.41 19.77 10.40
C LYS A 50 -1.45 20.20 8.94
N ASN A 51 -1.86 21.44 8.64
CA ASN A 51 -1.88 21.97 7.28
C ASN A 51 -0.47 22.20 6.75
N GLU A 52 0.44 22.78 7.54
CA GLU A 52 1.86 22.96 7.17
C GLU A 52 2.53 21.61 6.89
N ALA A 53 2.29 20.59 7.73
CA ALA A 53 2.81 19.24 7.51
C ALA A 53 2.27 18.60 6.22
N LYS A 54 0.99 18.82 5.89
CA LYS A 54 0.39 18.39 4.62
C LYS A 54 1.03 19.11 3.44
N ASP A 55 1.18 20.43 3.51
CA ASP A 55 1.80 21.24 2.45
C ASP A 55 3.25 20.82 2.22
N GLU A 56 4.00 20.56 3.29
CA GLU A 56 5.37 20.04 3.20
C GLU A 56 5.40 18.64 2.57
N GLN A 57 4.46 17.76 2.92
CA GLN A 57 4.31 16.45 2.29
C GLN A 57 4.01 16.57 0.79
N PHE A 58 3.11 17.47 0.38
CA PHE A 58 2.82 17.73 -1.04
C PHE A 58 4.04 18.29 -1.77
N LYS A 59 4.78 19.23 -1.17
CA LYS A 59 6.05 19.74 -1.73
C LYS A 59 7.08 18.63 -1.90
N ARG A 60 7.24 17.76 -0.90
CA ARG A 60 8.14 16.58 -0.97
C ARG A 60 7.72 15.64 -2.10
N GLN A 61 6.42 15.39 -2.26
CA GLN A 61 5.90 14.58 -3.36
C GLN A 61 6.21 15.22 -4.72
N ARG A 62 5.94 16.51 -4.90
CA ARG A 62 6.24 17.25 -6.14
C ARG A 62 7.73 17.20 -6.50
N VAL A 63 8.60 17.43 -5.52
CA VAL A 63 10.06 17.34 -5.71
C VAL A 63 10.47 15.92 -6.12
N ALA A 64 9.91 14.89 -5.47
CA ALA A 64 10.16 13.49 -5.86
C ALA A 64 9.68 13.19 -7.28
N GLU A 65 8.55 13.75 -7.70
CA GLU A 65 8.02 13.58 -9.04
C GLU A 65 8.89 14.25 -10.10
N ASN A 66 9.26 15.52 -9.89
CA ASN A 66 10.16 16.24 -10.77
C ASN A 66 11.54 15.57 -10.85
N ARG A 67 12.06 15.03 -9.73
CA ARG A 67 13.30 14.25 -9.72
C ARG A 67 13.19 12.96 -10.52
N ALA A 68 12.06 12.24 -10.45
CA ALA A 68 11.86 11.03 -11.23
C ALA A 68 11.83 11.33 -12.73
N VAL A 69 11.16 12.42 -13.10
CA VAL A 69 11.07 12.92 -14.48
C VAL A 69 12.45 13.36 -15.00
N GLU A 70 13.22 14.09 -14.18
CA GLU A 70 14.57 14.55 -14.56
C GLU A 70 15.55 13.37 -14.67
N LYS A 71 15.44 12.35 -13.81
CA LYS A 71 16.22 11.11 -13.96
C LYS A 71 15.95 10.42 -15.29
N VAL A 72 14.69 10.35 -15.73
CA VAL A 72 14.35 9.78 -17.04
C VAL A 72 14.99 10.60 -18.17
N ARG A 73 14.93 11.93 -18.06
CA ARG A 73 15.57 12.85 -19.02
C ARG A 73 17.09 12.67 -19.08
N GLN A 74 17.74 12.44 -17.94
CA GLN A 74 19.18 12.17 -17.88
C GLN A 74 19.56 10.84 -18.54
N ILE A 75 18.72 9.81 -18.38
CA ILE A 75 19.00 8.49 -18.96
C ILE A 75 18.71 8.46 -20.47
N VAL A 76 17.74 9.27 -20.94
CA VAL A 76 17.35 9.33 -22.35
C VAL A 76 17.49 10.78 -22.88
N PRO A 77 18.70 11.22 -23.25
CA PRO A 77 18.98 12.63 -23.55
C PRO A 77 18.27 13.19 -24.80
N ASN A 78 17.82 12.35 -25.72
CA ASN A 78 17.12 12.77 -26.97
C ASN A 78 15.59 12.78 -26.86
N PHE A 79 15.05 12.80 -25.64
CA PHE A 79 13.62 12.58 -25.39
C PHE A 79 12.76 13.86 -25.37
N ILE A 80 13.11 14.94 -26.10
CA ILE A 80 12.46 16.25 -25.93
C ILE A 80 10.97 16.23 -26.35
N ASP A 81 10.65 15.85 -27.60
CA ASP A 81 9.26 15.75 -28.05
C ASP A 81 8.52 14.61 -27.35
N SER A 82 9.26 13.55 -27.02
CA SER A 82 8.76 12.40 -26.25
C SER A 82 8.46 12.75 -24.80
N PHE A 83 8.98 13.85 -24.26
CA PHE A 83 8.75 14.28 -22.89
C PHE A 83 7.38 14.90 -22.68
N ALA A 84 6.88 15.66 -23.66
CA ALA A 84 5.51 16.17 -23.64
C ALA A 84 4.51 15.00 -23.70
N CYS A 85 4.78 14.02 -24.56
CA CYS A 85 4.04 12.76 -24.61
C CYS A 85 4.10 12.03 -23.26
N PHE A 86 5.30 11.85 -22.69
CA PHE A 86 5.47 11.24 -21.37
C PHE A 86 4.70 11.98 -20.28
N LYS A 87 4.78 13.30 -20.17
CA LYS A 87 3.98 14.08 -19.21
C LYS A 87 2.48 13.85 -19.40
N THR A 88 2.01 13.86 -20.65
CA THR A 88 0.60 13.62 -21.00
C THR A 88 0.15 12.21 -20.62
N VAL A 89 0.97 11.21 -20.92
CA VAL A 89 0.70 9.80 -20.65
C VAL A 89 0.74 9.53 -19.14
N THR A 90 1.73 10.10 -18.45
CA THR A 90 1.92 9.89 -17.00
C THR A 90 0.92 10.64 -16.14
N SER A 91 0.40 11.78 -16.61
CA SER A 91 -0.74 12.44 -15.98
C SER A 91 -2.03 11.64 -16.17
N ARG A 92 -2.18 10.92 -17.28
CA ARG A 92 -3.36 10.07 -17.53
C ARG A 92 -3.34 8.76 -16.76
N SER A 93 -2.18 8.13 -16.55
CA SER A 93 -2.12 6.89 -15.78
C SER A 93 -0.81 6.71 -15.01
N PRO A 94 -0.89 6.63 -13.66
CA PRO A 94 0.24 6.25 -12.81
C PRO A 94 0.83 4.88 -13.16
N ALA A 95 0.04 3.94 -13.68
CA ALA A 95 0.51 2.64 -14.09
C ALA A 95 1.48 2.75 -15.27
N ILE A 96 1.15 3.58 -16.27
CA ILE A 96 2.05 3.82 -17.41
C ILE A 96 3.32 4.53 -16.97
N ARG A 97 3.20 5.52 -16.08
CA ARG A 97 4.39 6.17 -15.52
C ARG A 97 5.34 5.16 -14.94
N ARG A 98 4.84 4.22 -14.12
CA ARG A 98 5.65 3.15 -13.54
C ARG A 98 6.24 2.27 -14.62
N PHE A 99 5.45 1.86 -15.61
CA PHE A 99 5.91 1.08 -16.73
C PHE A 99 7.04 1.79 -17.49
N LEU A 100 6.82 3.01 -17.97
CA LEU A 100 7.82 3.80 -18.70
C LEU A 100 9.07 4.10 -17.87
N THR A 101 8.91 4.35 -16.56
CA THR A 101 10.07 4.52 -15.65
C THR A 101 10.85 3.21 -15.51
N ASN A 102 10.17 2.07 -15.55
CA ASN A 102 10.80 0.76 -15.47
C ASN A 102 11.43 0.33 -16.81
N THR A 103 10.87 0.70 -17.96
CA THR A 103 11.45 0.37 -19.29
C THR A 103 12.73 1.13 -19.58
N VAL A 104 12.98 2.23 -18.89
CA VAL A 104 14.28 2.93 -18.94
C VAL A 104 15.40 2.05 -18.39
N LYS A 105 15.09 1.10 -17.50
CA LYS A 105 16.05 0.08 -17.07
C LYS A 105 15.99 -1.08 -18.06
N PRO A 106 17.14 -1.69 -18.40
CA PRO A 106 17.12 -2.92 -19.17
C PRO A 106 16.25 -3.96 -18.44
N ARG A 107 15.37 -4.63 -19.20
CA ARG A 107 14.56 -5.72 -18.66
C ARG A 107 15.50 -6.75 -18.05
N PRO A 108 15.32 -7.15 -16.78
CA PRO A 108 16.22 -8.12 -16.17
C PRO A 108 16.23 -9.44 -16.97
N ASN A 109 17.39 -10.07 -17.13
CA ASN A 109 17.54 -11.27 -17.95
C ASN A 109 16.69 -12.48 -17.46
N PHE A 110 16.27 -12.46 -16.19
CA PHE A 110 15.38 -13.46 -15.59
C PHE A 110 13.88 -13.13 -15.76
N ALA A 111 13.53 -11.95 -16.28
CA ALA A 111 12.13 -11.64 -16.56
C ALA A 111 11.71 -12.34 -17.86
N PRO A 112 10.49 -12.89 -17.96
CA PRO A 112 10.01 -13.54 -19.18
C PRO A 112 10.09 -12.59 -20.38
N SER A 113 10.48 -13.09 -21.55
CA SER A 113 10.56 -12.27 -22.77
C SER A 113 9.17 -11.83 -23.23
N LEU A 114 9.03 -10.58 -23.68
CA LEU A 114 7.79 -10.09 -24.27
C LEU A 114 7.49 -10.83 -25.56
N LEU A 115 6.20 -11.07 -25.81
CA LEU A 115 5.73 -11.50 -27.12
C LEU A 115 6.02 -10.40 -28.15
N THR A 116 6.61 -10.75 -29.30
CA THR A 116 7.07 -9.77 -30.29
C THR A 116 5.93 -8.90 -30.82
N SER A 117 4.78 -9.50 -31.13
CA SER A 117 3.57 -8.79 -31.57
C SER A 117 3.02 -7.86 -30.49
N PHE A 118 3.11 -8.24 -29.22
CA PHE A 118 2.74 -7.39 -28.08
C PHE A 118 3.66 -6.18 -27.96
N ALA A 119 4.98 -6.38 -28.04
CA ALA A 119 5.96 -5.28 -28.00
C ALA A 119 5.78 -4.32 -29.19
N ALA A 120 5.51 -4.84 -30.39
CA ALA A 120 5.23 -4.03 -31.58
C ALA A 120 3.93 -3.22 -31.46
N ALA A 121 2.87 -3.83 -30.90
CA ALA A 121 1.59 -3.17 -30.66
C ALA A 121 1.70 -2.05 -29.61
N GLN A 122 2.57 -2.19 -28.62
CA GLN A 122 2.79 -1.21 -27.57
C GLN A 122 3.19 0.16 -28.13
N ASP A 123 4.16 0.22 -29.06
CA ASP A 123 4.62 1.50 -29.64
C ASP A 123 3.46 2.23 -30.33
N ARG A 124 2.68 1.49 -31.12
CA ARG A 124 1.50 2.03 -31.82
C ARG A 124 0.44 2.52 -30.84
N ALA A 125 0.15 1.74 -29.81
CA ALA A 125 -0.81 2.10 -28.79
C ALA A 125 -0.39 3.35 -28.01
N CYS A 126 0.90 3.50 -27.67
CA CYS A 126 1.42 4.68 -26.97
C CYS A 126 1.15 5.99 -27.73
N ARG A 127 1.08 5.96 -29.07
CA ARG A 127 0.70 7.14 -29.90
C ARG A 127 -0.78 7.52 -29.75
N ARG A 128 -1.58 6.65 -29.16
CA ARG A 128 -3.02 6.80 -28.86
C ARG A 128 -3.28 6.84 -27.35
N ALA A 129 -2.30 7.30 -26.56
CA ALA A 129 -2.44 7.44 -25.11
C ALA A 129 -3.54 8.44 -24.71
N ASP A 130 -4.08 9.20 -25.65
CA ASP A 130 -5.27 10.02 -25.47
C ASP A 130 -6.54 9.20 -25.15
N LEU A 131 -6.58 7.91 -25.51
CA LEU A 131 -7.70 7.01 -25.23
C LEU A 131 -7.70 6.40 -23.81
N LEU A 132 -6.62 6.58 -23.04
CA LEU A 132 -6.32 5.83 -21.80
C LEU A 132 -7.12 6.21 -20.56
N ALA A 133 -7.69 7.41 -20.58
CA ALA A 133 -8.55 8.04 -19.57
C ALA A 133 -8.36 9.55 -19.73
N GLN A 134 -9.31 10.31 -19.20
CA GLN A 134 -9.05 11.73 -18.94
C GLN A 134 -7.84 11.87 -18.00
N PRO A 135 -6.99 12.89 -18.18
CA PRO A 135 -5.88 13.18 -17.27
C PRO A 135 -6.30 13.10 -15.80
N LEU A 136 -5.43 12.63 -14.90
CA LEU A 136 -5.66 12.79 -13.47
C LEU A 136 -5.79 14.27 -13.27
N VAL A 137 -6.91 14.67 -12.68
CA VAL A 137 -7.10 16.09 -12.44
C VAL A 137 -6.11 16.42 -11.34
N ASN A 138 -5.05 17.12 -11.71
CA ASN A 138 -4.00 17.46 -10.78
C ASN A 138 -4.63 18.38 -9.72
N PRO A 139 -4.50 18.08 -8.41
CA PRO A 139 -5.01 18.97 -7.36
C PRO A 139 -4.52 20.42 -7.48
N ASP A 140 -3.38 20.59 -8.14
CA ASP A 140 -2.72 21.87 -8.38
C ASP A 140 -3.06 22.50 -9.75
N ASP A 141 -3.89 21.86 -10.57
CA ASP A 141 -4.33 22.43 -11.84
C ASP A 141 -5.19 23.68 -11.58
N PRO A 142 -4.88 24.85 -12.17
CA PRO A 142 -5.71 26.05 -12.05
C PRO A 142 -7.19 25.80 -12.39
N GLU A 143 -7.48 24.92 -13.36
CA GLU A 143 -8.86 24.54 -13.69
C GLU A 143 -9.51 23.71 -12.58
N PHE A 144 -8.77 22.79 -11.96
CA PHE A 144 -9.25 22.04 -10.82
C PHE A 144 -9.48 22.92 -9.60
N ILE A 145 -8.57 23.86 -9.32
CA ILE A 145 -8.73 24.82 -8.22
C ILE A 145 -9.96 25.69 -8.49
N LYS A 146 -10.21 26.08 -9.74
CA LYS A 146 -11.41 26.85 -10.13
C LYS A 146 -12.70 26.02 -10.00
N GLN A 147 -12.69 24.76 -10.40
CA GLN A 147 -13.85 23.85 -10.27
C GLN A 147 -14.11 23.46 -8.81
N THR A 148 -13.06 23.10 -8.08
CA THR A 148 -13.15 22.65 -6.69
C THR A 148 -13.08 23.77 -5.67
N GLY A 149 -12.85 25.02 -6.06
CA GLY A 149 -12.90 26.17 -5.15
C GLY A 149 -14.21 26.25 -4.36
N LYS A 150 -15.28 25.64 -4.87
CA LYS A 150 -16.60 25.50 -4.23
C LYS A 150 -16.77 24.23 -3.38
N MET A 151 -15.89 23.24 -3.52
CA MET A 151 -15.93 21.99 -2.74
C MET A 151 -15.29 22.19 -1.37
N SER A 152 -15.87 21.57 -0.35
CA SER A 152 -15.27 21.44 0.97
C SER A 152 -13.94 20.67 0.92
N ALA A 153 -13.10 20.82 1.95
CA ALA A 153 -11.83 20.11 2.04
C ALA A 153 -12.02 18.57 2.04
N GLU A 154 -13.11 18.09 2.65
CA GLU A 154 -13.45 16.67 2.71
C GLU A 154 -13.87 16.13 1.33
N GLU A 155 -14.73 16.86 0.62
CA GLU A 155 -15.13 16.49 -0.76
C GLU A 155 -13.95 16.48 -1.71
N LYS A 156 -13.04 17.47 -1.60
CA LYS A 156 -11.79 17.49 -2.37
C LYS A 156 -10.95 16.25 -2.09
N GLN A 157 -10.79 15.90 -0.81
CA GLN A 157 -10.00 14.75 -0.41
C GLN A 157 -10.65 13.43 -0.87
N ALA A 158 -11.97 13.30 -0.77
CA ALA A 158 -12.72 12.15 -1.26
C ALA A 158 -12.62 12.02 -2.79
N PHE A 159 -12.69 13.13 -3.51
CA PHE A 159 -12.52 13.16 -4.97
C PHE A 159 -11.12 12.73 -5.39
N ILE A 160 -10.08 13.26 -4.73
CA ILE A 160 -8.68 12.86 -4.99
C ILE A 160 -8.47 11.38 -4.64
N ALA A 161 -9.01 10.91 -3.52
CA ALA A 161 -8.92 9.52 -3.10
C ALA A 161 -9.61 8.59 -4.11
N LYS A 162 -10.80 8.98 -4.61
CA LYS A 162 -11.52 8.25 -5.66
C LYS A 162 -10.70 8.17 -6.94
N GLN A 163 -10.15 9.28 -7.43
CA GLN A 163 -9.28 9.27 -8.61
C GLN A 163 -8.03 8.40 -8.43
N LYS A 164 -7.42 8.42 -7.24
CA LYS A 164 -6.26 7.57 -6.93
C LYS A 164 -6.65 6.10 -6.89
N ALA A 165 -7.81 5.76 -6.32
CA ALA A 165 -8.31 4.40 -6.22
C ALA A 165 -8.64 3.83 -7.60
N GLU A 166 -9.33 4.59 -8.46
CA GLU A 166 -9.68 4.20 -9.83
C GLU A 166 -8.45 3.86 -10.70
N ARG A 167 -7.29 4.48 -10.40
CA ARG A 167 -6.05 4.30 -11.16
C ARG A 167 -4.97 3.52 -10.43
N ALA A 168 -5.26 3.05 -9.22
CA ALA A 168 -4.34 2.20 -8.50
C ALA A 168 -4.28 0.84 -9.22
N LEU A 169 -3.06 0.35 -9.48
CA LEU A 169 -2.89 -1.03 -9.90
C LEU A 169 -3.14 -1.92 -8.67
N VAL A 170 -4.33 -2.50 -8.62
CA VAL A 170 -4.81 -3.34 -7.53
C VAL A 170 -5.17 -4.71 -8.09
N SER A 171 -4.74 -5.76 -7.41
CA SER A 171 -4.85 -7.13 -7.90
C SER A 171 -4.93 -8.13 -6.76
N PHE A 172 -5.38 -9.35 -7.07
CA PHE A 172 -5.31 -10.51 -6.15
C PHE A 172 -3.99 -11.29 -6.26
N ILE A 173 -3.22 -11.05 -7.32
CA ILE A 173 -1.91 -11.67 -7.58
C ILE A 173 -0.86 -10.57 -7.70
N PRO A 174 0.35 -10.72 -7.12
CA PRO A 174 1.38 -9.68 -7.22
C PRO A 174 1.75 -9.44 -8.69
N PRO A 175 1.72 -8.19 -9.18
CA PRO A 175 2.09 -7.89 -10.56
C PRO A 175 3.60 -8.08 -10.75
N LEU A 176 4.02 -8.42 -11.98
CA LEU A 176 5.43 -8.65 -12.30
C LEU A 176 6.34 -7.48 -11.89
N SER A 177 5.87 -6.25 -12.03
CA SER A 177 6.64 -5.04 -11.66
C SER A 177 7.00 -4.97 -10.17
N VAL A 178 6.26 -5.68 -9.29
CA VAL A 178 6.63 -5.82 -7.87
C VAL A 178 7.77 -6.84 -7.71
N LEU A 179 7.70 -7.95 -8.44
CA LEU A 179 8.65 -9.07 -8.36
C LEU A 179 10.00 -8.72 -9.02
N THR A 180 9.97 -8.03 -10.16
CA THR A 180 11.17 -7.67 -10.95
C THR A 180 11.71 -6.29 -10.63
N GLY A 181 11.00 -5.49 -9.83
CA GLY A 181 11.37 -4.09 -9.55
C GLY A 181 12.49 -3.90 -8.52
N SER A 182 12.96 -4.97 -7.87
CA SER A 182 14.10 -4.92 -6.95
C SER A 182 15.42 -4.81 -7.72
N GLN A 183 16.37 -4.02 -7.19
CA GLN A 183 17.74 -3.96 -7.72
C GLN A 183 18.59 -5.14 -7.22
N GLU A 184 18.24 -5.71 -6.07
CA GLU A 184 18.95 -6.82 -5.46
C GLU A 184 18.29 -8.15 -5.85
N TRP A 185 19.09 -9.07 -6.41
CA TRP A 185 18.65 -10.41 -6.80
C TRP A 185 18.13 -11.22 -5.61
N SER A 186 18.79 -11.15 -4.45
CA SER A 186 18.37 -11.81 -3.21
C SER A 186 16.93 -11.48 -2.83
N LYS A 187 16.57 -10.20 -2.94
CA LYS A 187 15.22 -9.71 -2.64
C LYS A 187 14.20 -10.12 -3.70
N THR A 188 14.57 -10.15 -4.98
CA THR A 188 13.75 -10.75 -6.04
C THR A 188 13.47 -12.22 -5.74
N ALA A 189 14.49 -13.00 -5.40
CA ALA A 189 14.36 -14.41 -5.05
C ALA A 189 13.45 -14.60 -3.82
N GLN A 190 13.57 -13.76 -2.79
CA GLN A 190 12.69 -13.79 -1.62
C GLN A 190 11.23 -13.47 -1.98
N PHE A 191 10.99 -12.48 -2.83
CA PHE A 191 9.64 -12.15 -3.30
C PHE A 191 9.03 -13.28 -4.14
N VAL A 192 9.83 -13.91 -5.01
CA VAL A 192 9.38 -15.04 -5.82
C VAL A 192 9.10 -16.26 -4.95
N LEU A 193 9.96 -16.57 -3.97
CA LEU A 193 9.73 -17.62 -2.97
C LEU A 193 8.39 -17.42 -2.26
N SER A 194 8.17 -16.20 -1.75
CA SER A 194 6.96 -15.84 -1.03
C SER A 194 5.72 -15.93 -1.93
N ALA A 195 5.84 -15.51 -3.18
CA ALA A 195 4.76 -15.61 -4.15
C ALA A 195 4.41 -17.07 -4.51
N VAL A 196 5.41 -17.96 -4.63
CA VAL A 196 5.19 -19.40 -4.81
C VAL A 196 4.48 -19.97 -3.59
N LEU A 197 5.02 -19.79 -2.38
CA LEU A 197 4.45 -20.34 -1.15
C LEU A 197 2.99 -19.91 -0.94
N MET A 198 2.68 -18.64 -1.22
CA MET A 198 1.35 -18.06 -1.01
C MET A 198 0.41 -18.14 -2.22
N LEU A 199 0.80 -18.73 -3.36
CA LEU A 199 0.01 -18.69 -4.59
C LEU A 199 -1.44 -19.16 -4.39
N ARG A 200 -1.63 -20.32 -3.77
CA ARG A 200 -2.96 -20.88 -3.49
C ARG A 200 -3.78 -19.99 -2.58
N LEU A 201 -3.13 -19.26 -1.66
CA LEU A 201 -3.80 -18.27 -0.83
C LEU A 201 -4.25 -17.07 -1.68
N PHE A 202 -3.40 -16.56 -2.57
CA PHE A 202 -3.77 -15.49 -3.49
C PHE A 202 -4.98 -15.85 -4.36
N LEU A 203 -5.05 -17.09 -4.83
CA LEU A 203 -6.17 -17.58 -5.61
C LEU A 203 -7.44 -17.74 -4.77
N LYS A 204 -7.34 -18.30 -3.55
CA LYS A 204 -8.46 -18.38 -2.60
C LYS A 204 -9.02 -17.00 -2.24
N ARG A 205 -8.18 -15.96 -2.21
CA ARG A 205 -8.64 -14.58 -1.94
C ARG A 205 -9.68 -14.08 -2.95
N VAL A 206 -9.65 -14.53 -4.21
CA VAL A 206 -10.66 -14.16 -5.21
C VAL A 206 -12.04 -14.67 -4.79
N VAL A 207 -12.10 -15.91 -4.29
CA VAL A 207 -13.33 -16.52 -3.79
C VAL A 207 -13.77 -15.87 -2.49
N LEU A 208 -12.83 -15.68 -1.55
CA LEU A 208 -13.12 -15.07 -0.26
C LEU A 208 -13.66 -13.65 -0.40
N ALA A 209 -13.16 -12.84 -1.33
CA ALA A 209 -13.66 -11.49 -1.58
C ALA A 209 -15.14 -11.44 -1.98
N ARG A 210 -15.73 -12.56 -2.44
CA ARG A 210 -17.18 -12.67 -2.72
C ARG A 210 -18.02 -12.73 -1.46
N THR A 211 -17.46 -13.27 -0.37
CA THR A 211 -18.19 -13.60 0.86
C THR A 211 -17.72 -12.81 2.07
N ASP A 212 -16.50 -12.30 2.04
CA ASP A 212 -15.84 -11.62 3.14
C ASP A 212 -15.43 -10.19 2.73
N PRO A 213 -16.11 -9.16 3.26
CA PRO A 213 -15.84 -7.76 2.91
C PRO A 213 -14.49 -7.25 3.42
N ALA A 214 -13.81 -7.99 4.31
CA ALA A 214 -12.46 -7.64 4.73
C ALA A 214 -11.43 -7.87 3.62
N VAL A 215 -11.67 -8.82 2.72
CA VAL A 215 -10.75 -9.21 1.65
C VAL A 215 -10.95 -8.34 0.41
N ASP A 216 -9.96 -7.53 0.09
CA ASP A 216 -9.97 -6.64 -1.09
C ASP A 216 -8.75 -6.85 -2.01
N ARG A 217 -8.81 -6.31 -3.23
CA ARG A 217 -7.63 -6.22 -4.09
C ARG A 217 -6.57 -5.35 -3.43
N ILE A 218 -5.31 -5.76 -3.60
CA ILE A 218 -4.18 -5.15 -2.92
C ILE A 218 -3.33 -4.36 -3.93
N GLY A 219 -2.88 -3.18 -3.54
CA GLY A 219 -2.01 -2.33 -4.36
C GLY A 219 -0.55 -2.79 -4.36
N THR A 220 0.25 -2.27 -5.29
CA THR A 220 1.67 -2.69 -5.44
C THR A 220 2.55 -2.50 -4.20
N GLN A 221 2.29 -1.50 -3.36
CA GLN A 221 3.10 -1.24 -2.15
C GLN A 221 2.78 -2.27 -1.07
N ASP A 222 1.49 -2.49 -0.83
CA ASP A 222 1.01 -3.54 0.05
C ASP A 222 1.49 -4.92 -0.42
N TRP A 223 1.53 -5.18 -1.74
CA TRP A 223 2.14 -6.41 -2.28
C TRP A 223 3.61 -6.57 -1.90
N LYS A 224 4.42 -5.49 -1.94
CA LYS A 224 5.81 -5.53 -1.47
C LYS A 224 5.89 -5.86 0.02
N GLN A 225 4.97 -5.33 0.83
CA GLN A 225 4.90 -5.61 2.26
C GLN A 225 4.47 -7.05 2.55
N VAL A 226 3.52 -7.59 1.79
CA VAL A 226 3.09 -8.99 1.89
C VAL A 226 4.23 -9.93 1.52
N LEU A 227 4.86 -9.70 0.36
CA LEU A 227 5.95 -10.56 -0.13
C LEU A 227 7.25 -10.42 0.65
N GLY A 228 7.47 -9.28 1.32
CA GLY A 228 8.61 -9.06 2.21
C GLY A 228 8.31 -9.36 3.68
N GLY A 229 7.09 -9.79 4.01
CA GLY A 229 6.64 -10.10 5.37
C GLY A 229 6.35 -8.91 6.28
N GLN A 230 6.62 -7.66 5.85
CA GLN A 230 6.34 -6.46 6.66
C GLN A 230 4.86 -6.28 6.96
N TYR A 231 3.98 -6.72 6.06
CA TYR A 231 2.53 -6.68 6.27
C TYR A 231 2.16 -7.51 7.50
N PHE A 232 2.62 -8.76 7.57
CA PHE A 232 2.32 -9.66 8.67
C PHE A 232 3.01 -9.22 9.97
N GLN A 233 4.20 -8.62 9.89
CA GLN A 233 4.84 -7.98 11.04
C GLN A 233 4.02 -6.79 11.57
N HIS A 234 3.36 -6.03 10.70
CA HIS A 234 2.49 -4.94 11.12
C HIS A 234 1.17 -5.45 11.74
N VAL A 235 0.57 -6.49 11.15
CA VAL A 235 -0.59 -7.19 11.73
C VAL A 235 -0.22 -7.71 13.12
N TRP A 236 0.87 -8.45 13.24
CA TRP A 236 1.40 -8.94 14.52
C TRP A 236 1.55 -7.82 15.55
N ARG A 237 2.24 -6.71 15.23
CA ARG A 237 2.39 -5.58 16.15
C ARG A 237 1.04 -5.00 16.60
N THR A 238 0.09 -4.92 15.69
CA THR A 238 -1.24 -4.37 15.99
C THR A 238 -2.01 -5.30 16.92
N GLU A 239 -1.96 -6.61 16.67
CA GLU A 239 -2.59 -7.64 17.50
C GLU A 239 -1.94 -7.77 18.88
N GLU A 240 -0.60 -7.72 18.95
CA GLU A 240 0.15 -7.68 20.20
C GLU A 240 -0.20 -6.45 21.03
N THR A 241 -0.28 -5.28 20.39
CA THR A 241 -0.69 -4.05 21.05
C THR A 241 -2.13 -4.16 21.56
N ALA A 242 -3.03 -4.77 20.78
CA ALA A 242 -4.42 -4.99 21.18
C ALA A 242 -4.54 -6.05 22.30
N ARG A 243 -3.74 -7.11 22.29
CA ARG A 243 -3.65 -8.10 23.38
C ARG A 243 -3.15 -7.43 24.66
N HIS A 244 -2.06 -6.66 24.56
CA HIS A 244 -1.52 -5.90 25.66
C HIS A 244 -2.56 -4.96 26.28
N ARG A 245 -3.30 -4.20 25.45
CA ARG A 245 -4.38 -3.34 25.97
C ARG A 245 -5.50 -4.11 26.68
N ARG A 246 -5.79 -5.33 26.24
CA ARG A 246 -6.80 -6.20 26.90
C ARG A 246 -6.30 -6.76 28.22
N GLU A 247 -5.03 -7.15 28.29
CA GLU A 247 -4.42 -7.78 29.47
C GLU A 247 -4.02 -6.76 30.54
N HIS A 248 -3.57 -5.58 30.12
CA HIS A 248 -2.98 -4.57 31.00
C HIS A 248 -3.74 -3.25 31.06
N GLY A 249 -4.85 -3.09 30.34
CA GLY A 249 -5.63 -1.85 30.32
C GLY A 249 -5.25 -0.89 29.20
N ASP A 250 -6.10 0.12 28.99
CA ASP A 250 -5.87 1.14 27.95
C ASP A 250 -4.64 2.01 28.29
N ALA A 251 -4.12 2.75 27.30
CA ALA A 251 -2.98 3.64 27.52
C ALA A 251 -3.21 4.64 28.68
N GLU A 252 -4.46 5.06 28.88
CA GLU A 252 -4.86 5.89 30.03
C GLU A 252 -4.74 5.15 31.37
N GLU A 253 -4.98 3.85 31.41
CA GLU A 253 -4.82 3.04 32.62
C GLU A 253 -3.34 2.82 32.95
N VAL A 254 -2.51 2.59 31.93
CA VAL A 254 -1.04 2.54 32.08
C VAL A 254 -0.51 3.88 32.61
N GLU A 255 -0.91 5.00 31.99
CA GLU A 255 -0.51 6.34 32.46
C GLU A 255 -1.09 6.64 33.86
N SER A 256 -2.28 6.15 34.19
CA SER A 256 -2.86 6.26 35.54
C SER A 256 -2.05 5.49 36.57
N ARG A 257 -1.58 4.27 36.25
CA ARG A 257 -0.68 3.50 37.13
C ARG A 257 0.67 4.17 37.29
N ILE A 258 1.26 4.70 36.21
CA ILE A 258 2.49 5.50 36.28
C ILE A 258 2.28 6.70 37.21
N ALA A 259 1.21 7.47 37.01
CA ALA A 259 0.88 8.63 37.84
C ALA A 259 0.67 8.25 39.32
N GLN A 260 -0.04 7.15 39.59
CA GLN A 260 -0.26 6.65 40.96
C GLN A 260 1.06 6.27 41.63
N ARG A 261 1.93 5.52 40.95
CA ARG A 261 3.25 5.12 41.49
C ARG A 261 4.17 6.33 41.69
N VAL A 262 4.12 7.32 40.81
CA VAL A 262 4.86 8.58 40.97
C VAL A 262 4.37 9.33 42.21
N ALA A 263 3.06 9.46 42.40
CA ALA A 263 2.47 10.11 43.58
C ALA A 263 2.83 9.39 44.89
N GLU A 264 2.89 8.05 44.89
CA GLU A 264 3.37 7.27 46.05
C GLU A 264 4.83 7.57 46.39
N VAL A 265 5.70 7.71 45.38
CA VAL A 265 7.10 8.10 45.58
C VAL A 265 7.22 9.54 46.05
N GLU A 266 6.43 10.47 45.50
CA GLU A 266 6.34 11.85 45.99
C GLU A 266 6.00 11.88 47.49
N SER A 267 4.98 11.12 47.91
CA SER A 267 4.57 11.01 49.30
C SER A 267 5.68 10.43 50.20
N ARG A 268 6.38 9.38 49.73
CA ARG A 268 7.49 8.78 50.50
C ARG A 268 8.68 9.73 50.65
N ILE A 269 9.02 10.46 49.60
CA ILE A 269 10.07 11.48 49.65
C ILE A 269 9.65 12.57 50.65
N ALA A 270 8.43 13.09 50.55
CA ALA A 270 7.92 14.11 51.45
C ALA A 270 7.96 13.66 52.93
N GLN A 271 7.54 12.43 53.24
CA GLN A 271 7.60 11.84 54.58
C GLN A 271 9.03 11.77 55.11
N LYS A 272 9.98 11.25 54.32
CA LYS A 272 11.39 11.14 54.70
C LYS A 272 11.99 12.49 55.08
N TYR A 273 11.64 13.55 54.36
CA TYR A 273 12.13 14.90 54.65
C TYR A 273 11.42 15.57 55.84
N ALA A 274 10.14 15.26 56.07
CA ALA A 274 9.45 15.67 57.29
C ALA A 274 10.03 15.01 58.55
N GLU A 275 10.51 13.76 58.45
CA GLU A 275 11.23 13.07 59.52
C GLU A 275 12.60 13.67 59.77
N LEU A 276 13.38 13.95 58.72
CA LEU A 276 14.68 14.62 58.84
C LEU A 276 14.55 15.99 59.52
N ARG A 277 13.54 16.78 59.16
CA ARG A 277 13.27 18.06 59.82
C ARG A 277 12.92 17.89 61.31
N ARG A 278 12.10 16.90 61.65
CA ARG A 278 11.77 16.61 63.06
C ARG A 278 13.02 16.22 63.86
N ALA A 279 13.90 15.41 63.29
CA ALA A 279 15.18 15.05 63.92
C ALA A 279 16.10 16.27 64.11
N GLU A 280 16.21 17.15 63.10
CA GLU A 280 16.99 18.39 63.22
C GLU A 280 16.42 19.35 64.28
N GLU A 281 15.09 19.41 64.43
CA GLU A 281 14.42 20.20 65.46
C GLU A 281 14.64 19.62 66.87
N GLU A 282 14.63 18.29 67.02
CA GLU A 282 14.94 17.59 68.27
C GLU A 282 16.40 17.84 68.69
N ASP A 283 17.36 17.67 67.76
CA ASP A 283 18.79 17.95 68.00
C ASP A 283 19.04 19.43 68.35
N ALA A 284 18.36 20.37 67.68
CA ALA A 284 18.46 21.80 67.97
C ALA A 284 17.84 22.16 69.34
N GLY A 285 16.91 21.34 69.83
CA GLY A 285 16.30 21.46 71.16
C GLY A 285 17.29 21.14 72.29
N GLU A 286 18.13 20.11 72.14
CA GLU A 286 19.07 19.66 73.17
C GLU A 286 20.27 20.61 73.39
N VAL A 287 20.69 21.36 72.38
CA VAL A 287 21.88 22.25 72.48
C VAL A 287 21.63 23.50 73.35
N LYS A 288 20.40 23.76 73.80
CA LYS A 288 20.08 24.93 74.65
C LYS A 288 20.34 24.74 76.16
N GLY A 289 21.02 23.66 76.56
CA GLY A 289 21.30 23.36 77.97
C GLY A 289 22.51 24.04 78.63
N GLY A 290 23.46 24.66 77.90
CA GLY A 290 24.71 25.10 78.52
C GLY A 290 25.37 26.32 77.88
N GLY A 291 25.12 27.52 78.41
CA GLY A 291 25.91 28.70 78.03
C GLY A 291 25.31 30.02 78.45
N LYS A 292 25.59 30.48 79.68
CA LYS A 292 25.37 31.87 80.10
C LYS A 292 26.38 32.78 79.37
N GLY A 293 26.02 33.28 78.20
CA GLY A 293 26.84 34.20 77.41
C GLY A 293 26.03 35.40 76.88
N LYS A 294 26.45 36.60 77.27
CA LYS A 294 25.90 37.96 77.02
C LYS A 294 25.02 38.15 75.75
N LYS A 295 23.78 38.60 75.99
CA LYS A 295 22.82 39.18 75.03
C LYS A 295 23.39 40.41 74.31
N LYS A 296 23.51 40.35 72.97
CA LYS A 296 23.61 41.54 72.10
C LYS A 296 22.31 41.70 71.33
N LYS A 297 21.61 42.80 71.63
CA LYS A 297 20.28 43.19 71.12
C LYS A 297 20.39 43.52 69.61
N ARG A 298 19.89 42.64 68.73
CA ARG A 298 19.64 42.96 67.31
C ARG A 298 18.13 43.05 67.09
N LYS A 299 17.66 44.25 66.68
CA LYS A 299 16.28 44.55 66.29
C LYS A 299 15.94 43.73 65.03
N GLY A 300 15.03 42.76 65.16
CA GLY A 300 14.49 41.97 64.07
C GLY A 300 13.36 42.70 63.35
N LYS A 301 13.45 42.77 62.02
CA LYS A 301 12.40 43.19 61.10
C LYS A 301 11.42 42.03 60.96
N LYS A 302 10.18 42.22 61.41
CA LYS A 302 9.07 41.27 61.30
C LYS A 302 8.74 41.11 59.81
N LYS A 303 9.14 40.00 59.20
CA LYS A 303 8.77 39.65 57.82
C LYS A 303 7.49 38.83 57.92
N GLU A 304 6.40 39.42 57.44
CA GLU A 304 5.07 38.81 57.44
C GLU A 304 5.07 37.52 56.62
N GLY A 305 4.28 36.55 57.09
CA GLY A 305 4.15 35.21 56.53
C GLY A 305 3.77 35.28 55.07
N THR A 306 4.75 35.00 54.22
CA THR A 306 4.55 34.66 52.82
C THR A 306 4.33 33.16 52.78
N GLU A 307 3.25 32.74 52.14
CA GLU A 307 2.84 31.36 51.89
C GLU A 307 4.06 30.43 51.76
N MET A 308 4.29 29.58 52.76
CA MET A 308 5.21 28.45 52.67
C MET A 308 4.52 27.38 51.82
N GLU A 309 4.28 27.69 50.54
CA GLU A 309 3.95 26.66 49.57
C GLU A 309 5.20 25.78 49.37
N ASP A 310 4.98 24.48 49.55
CA ASP A 310 5.90 23.35 49.48
C ASP A 310 6.79 23.34 48.23
N ASN A 311 7.76 24.24 48.18
CA ASN A 311 8.78 24.20 47.16
C ASN A 311 9.81 23.15 47.54
N LEU A 312 9.62 21.94 47.00
CA LEU A 312 10.65 20.90 46.96
C LEU A 312 11.99 21.54 46.58
N THR A 313 13.02 21.26 47.38
CA THR A 313 14.40 21.65 47.10
C THR A 313 14.82 21.13 45.72
N GLN A 314 15.77 21.80 45.06
CA GLN A 314 16.27 21.34 43.75
C GLN A 314 16.78 19.89 43.78
N GLN A 315 17.32 19.46 44.92
CA GLN A 315 17.78 18.08 45.12
C GLN A 315 16.61 17.09 45.16
N GLN A 316 15.52 17.42 45.87
CA GLN A 316 14.30 16.62 45.89
C GLN A 316 13.64 16.50 44.50
N LYS A 317 13.57 17.62 43.75
CA LYS A 317 13.05 17.59 42.37
C LYS A 317 13.89 16.69 41.45
N LYS A 318 15.20 16.65 41.65
CA LYS A 318 16.12 15.80 40.88
C LYS A 318 16.01 14.32 41.24
N GLU A 319 15.86 13.99 42.52
CA GLU A 319 15.59 12.61 42.97
C GLU A 319 14.25 12.12 42.46
N LEU A 320 13.20 12.95 42.57
CA LEU A 320 11.87 12.62 42.06
C LEU A 320 11.87 12.38 40.55
N GLY A 321 12.54 13.25 39.78
CA GLY A 321 12.63 13.09 38.32
C GLY A 321 13.35 11.80 37.90
N LYS A 322 14.39 11.37 38.64
CA LYS A 322 15.06 10.09 38.39
C LYS A 322 14.15 8.91 38.68
N GLU A 323 13.45 8.95 39.81
CA GLU A 323 12.61 7.83 40.24
C GLU A 323 11.33 7.72 39.41
N ALA A 324 10.74 8.84 38.99
CA ALA A 324 9.64 8.87 38.03
C ALA A 324 10.05 8.32 36.66
N GLY A 325 11.25 8.65 36.18
CA GLY A 325 11.80 8.08 34.96
C GLY A 325 12.00 6.56 35.06
N LYS A 326 12.49 6.09 36.21
CA LYS A 326 12.64 4.66 36.50
C LYS A 326 11.30 3.94 36.60
N ILE A 327 10.29 4.53 37.25
CA ILE A 327 8.92 3.98 37.31
C ILE A 327 8.32 3.87 35.92
N ARG A 328 8.44 4.91 35.09
CA ARG A 328 7.94 4.90 33.72
C ARG A 328 8.61 3.79 32.93
N GLN A 329 9.94 3.68 32.99
CA GLN A 329 10.68 2.61 32.33
C GLN A 329 10.28 1.22 32.87
N GLU A 330 10.12 1.06 34.19
CA GLU A 330 9.67 -0.18 34.79
C GLU A 330 8.23 -0.55 34.39
N GLU A 331 7.31 0.40 34.25
CA GLU A 331 5.94 0.14 33.81
C GLU A 331 5.88 -0.13 32.29
N GLU A 332 6.71 0.55 31.50
CA GLU A 332 6.90 0.27 30.07
C GLU A 332 7.54 -1.12 29.86
N ASP A 333 8.52 -1.49 30.69
CA ASP A 333 9.22 -2.79 30.66
C ASP A 333 8.40 -3.93 31.29
N ARG A 334 7.58 -3.65 32.32
CA ARG A 334 6.67 -4.63 32.94
C ARG A 334 5.51 -5.02 32.02
N GLY A 335 5.15 -4.17 31.07
CA GLY A 335 3.97 -4.38 30.24
C GLY A 335 4.21 -5.33 29.08
N VAL A 336 5.38 -5.32 28.42
CA VAL A 336 5.40 -5.74 27.01
C VAL A 336 6.45 -6.80 26.70
N LEU A 337 6.21 -8.03 27.16
CA LEU A 337 6.84 -9.19 26.53
C LEU A 337 6.12 -9.48 25.20
N HIS A 338 6.55 -8.76 24.17
CA HIS A 338 6.19 -9.09 22.80
C HIS A 338 6.80 -10.44 22.42
N GLU A 339 5.96 -11.39 22.00
CA GLU A 339 6.47 -12.60 21.34
C GLU A 339 7.30 -12.18 20.13
N GLU A 340 8.57 -12.61 20.03
CA GLU A 340 9.39 -12.21 18.89
C GLU A 340 8.70 -12.63 17.56
N TYR A 341 8.69 -11.72 16.59
CA TYR A 341 8.05 -11.97 15.31
C TYR A 341 8.76 -13.10 14.54
N ASP A 342 8.10 -14.24 14.41
CA ASP A 342 8.59 -15.38 13.63
C ASP A 342 8.22 -15.23 12.15
N HIS A 343 9.20 -14.79 11.34
CA HIS A 343 9.02 -14.62 9.90
C HIS A 343 8.72 -15.96 9.18
N ALA A 344 9.20 -17.09 9.69
CA ALA A 344 8.94 -18.40 9.10
C ALA A 344 7.51 -18.87 9.30
N ARG A 345 6.81 -18.32 10.32
CA ARG A 345 5.40 -18.60 10.63
C ARG A 345 4.53 -17.35 10.50
N PHE A 346 4.78 -16.52 9.49
CA PHE A 346 4.10 -15.23 9.30
C PHE A 346 2.55 -15.31 9.33
N TRP A 347 1.97 -16.47 9.00
CA TRP A 347 0.53 -16.71 9.00
C TRP A 347 -0.08 -16.86 10.40
N LYS A 348 0.70 -17.20 11.44
CA LYS A 348 0.21 -17.42 12.81
C LYS A 348 -0.56 -16.20 13.35
N TYR A 349 -0.18 -15.02 12.90
CA TYR A 349 -0.75 -13.75 13.36
C TYR A 349 -2.05 -13.37 12.60
N GLY A 350 -2.45 -14.17 11.61
CA GLY A 350 -3.62 -13.92 10.77
C GLY A 350 -3.46 -12.68 9.89
N GLY A 351 -4.58 -12.00 9.65
CA GLY A 351 -4.64 -10.79 8.84
C GLY A 351 -5.88 -10.83 7.97
N GLU A 352 -6.99 -10.31 8.49
CA GLU A 352 -8.33 -10.46 7.88
C GLU A 352 -8.36 -10.00 6.42
N ARG A 353 -7.66 -8.92 6.10
CA ARG A 353 -7.57 -8.40 4.72
C ARG A 353 -6.88 -9.38 3.75
N PHE A 354 -5.97 -10.21 4.26
CA PHE A 354 -5.24 -11.18 3.46
C PHE A 354 -5.89 -12.57 3.49
N PHE A 355 -6.17 -13.13 4.66
CA PHE A 355 -6.69 -14.49 4.83
C PHE A 355 -8.21 -14.58 4.86
N GLY A 356 -8.92 -13.46 5.02
CA GLY A 356 -10.32 -13.46 5.47
C GLY A 356 -10.43 -13.65 6.98
N LYS A 357 -11.58 -13.29 7.53
CA LYS A 357 -11.87 -13.33 8.97
C LYS A 357 -11.81 -14.76 9.51
N ALA A 358 -12.56 -15.69 8.90
CA ALA A 358 -12.65 -17.07 9.39
C ALA A 358 -11.29 -17.79 9.44
N GLU A 359 -10.47 -17.65 8.40
CA GLU A 359 -9.13 -18.26 8.38
C GLU A 359 -8.16 -17.53 9.32
N SER A 360 -8.25 -16.19 9.43
CA SER A 360 -7.45 -15.44 10.41
C SER A 360 -7.75 -15.90 11.84
N ASP A 361 -9.03 -16.06 12.18
CA ASP A 361 -9.46 -16.54 13.51
C ASP A 361 -8.96 -17.96 13.77
N ARG A 362 -9.04 -18.86 12.77
CA ARG A 362 -8.51 -20.23 12.85
C ARG A 362 -6.99 -20.26 13.11
N LEU A 363 -6.23 -19.46 12.35
CA LEU A 363 -4.77 -19.39 12.47
C LEU A 363 -4.33 -18.79 13.82
N LYS A 364 -5.07 -17.78 14.32
CA LYS A 364 -4.82 -17.20 15.64
C LYS A 364 -5.18 -18.15 16.78
N ALA A 365 -6.27 -18.91 16.66
CA ALA A 365 -6.75 -19.82 17.70
C ALA A 365 -5.91 -21.10 17.83
N ASN A 366 -5.21 -21.51 16.76
CA ASN A 366 -4.42 -22.74 16.75
C ASN A 366 -2.98 -22.45 16.26
N PRO A 367 -1.99 -22.39 17.17
CA PRO A 367 -0.59 -22.10 16.82
C PRO A 367 0.05 -23.10 15.84
N ASP A 368 -0.46 -24.33 15.77
CA ASP A 368 0.02 -25.39 14.88
C ASP A 368 -0.74 -25.42 13.54
N ALA A 369 -1.81 -24.62 13.41
CA ALA A 369 -2.52 -24.48 12.15
C ALA A 369 -1.62 -23.83 11.10
N GLN A 370 -1.56 -24.46 9.94
CA GLN A 370 -0.88 -23.91 8.77
C GLN A 370 -1.91 -23.68 7.66
N PRO A 371 -1.80 -22.56 6.92
CA PRO A 371 -2.51 -22.43 5.67
C PRO A 371 -1.92 -23.41 4.65
N GLU A 372 -2.70 -23.71 3.61
CA GLU A 372 -2.24 -24.59 2.55
C GLU A 372 -1.23 -23.87 1.63
N LEU A 373 0.06 -24.06 1.92
CA LEU A 373 1.15 -23.49 1.14
C LEU A 373 1.35 -24.24 -0.18
N SER A 374 1.72 -23.51 -1.23
CA SER A 374 1.90 -24.09 -2.56
C SER A 374 3.33 -24.58 -2.78
N LYS A 375 3.48 -25.50 -3.73
CA LYS A 375 4.76 -26.03 -4.19
C LYS A 375 5.15 -25.39 -5.53
N LEU A 376 6.40 -25.61 -5.95
CA LEU A 376 6.82 -25.26 -7.31
C LEU A 376 5.98 -25.99 -8.37
N PRO A 377 5.97 -25.51 -9.64
CA PRO A 377 5.25 -26.20 -10.72
C PRO A 377 5.65 -27.68 -10.87
N CYS A 378 6.93 -28.01 -10.64
CA CYS A 378 7.44 -29.39 -10.64
C CYS A 378 7.16 -30.19 -9.36
N GLY A 379 6.40 -29.64 -8.40
CA GLY A 379 6.01 -30.32 -7.16
C GLY A 379 7.04 -30.27 -6.03
N CYS A 380 8.22 -29.67 -6.22
CA CYS A 380 9.21 -29.49 -5.16
C CYS A 380 8.80 -28.40 -4.15
N VAL A 381 9.20 -28.58 -2.89
CA VAL A 381 9.06 -27.54 -1.86
C VAL A 381 10.02 -26.39 -2.18
N PRO A 382 9.55 -25.15 -2.33
CA PRO A 382 10.43 -24.03 -2.62
C PRO A 382 11.23 -23.66 -1.37
N THR A 383 12.53 -23.41 -1.52
CA THR A 383 13.41 -22.84 -0.49
C THR A 383 14.12 -21.61 -1.05
N LEU A 384 14.58 -20.71 -0.18
CA LEU A 384 15.31 -19.53 -0.63
C LEU A 384 16.56 -19.90 -1.41
N ASP A 385 17.29 -20.92 -0.95
CA ASP A 385 18.49 -21.41 -1.63
C ASP A 385 18.17 -21.93 -3.04
N LEU A 386 17.12 -22.75 -3.19
CA LEU A 386 16.68 -23.26 -4.48
C LEU A 386 16.32 -22.12 -5.44
N ILE A 387 15.50 -21.16 -5.00
CA ILE A 387 15.06 -20.04 -5.86
C ILE A 387 16.22 -19.10 -6.19
N LYS A 388 17.05 -18.75 -5.21
CA LYS A 388 18.16 -17.80 -5.36
C LYS A 388 19.25 -18.36 -6.29
N ASN A 389 19.49 -19.67 -6.27
CA ASN A 389 20.54 -20.32 -7.06
C ASN A 389 20.03 -20.89 -8.40
N ASP A 390 18.79 -20.59 -8.78
CA ASP A 390 18.18 -21.07 -10.03
C ASP A 390 17.36 -19.95 -10.72
N PRO A 391 18.01 -19.03 -11.44
CA PRO A 391 17.31 -17.97 -12.16
C PRO A 391 16.33 -18.49 -13.23
N ILE A 392 16.54 -19.71 -13.73
CA ILE A 392 15.71 -20.34 -14.76
C ILE A 392 14.31 -20.63 -14.20
N ILE A 393 14.21 -21.24 -13.01
CA ILE A 393 12.90 -21.47 -12.38
C ILE A 393 12.21 -20.17 -11.99
N VAL A 394 12.98 -19.13 -11.63
CA VAL A 394 12.42 -17.79 -11.38
C VAL A 394 11.73 -17.26 -12.64
N THR A 395 12.37 -17.32 -13.81
CA THR A 395 11.75 -16.92 -15.08
C THR A 395 10.45 -17.69 -15.35
N GLY A 396 10.44 -19.01 -15.17
CA GLY A 396 9.25 -19.84 -15.35
C GLY A 396 8.11 -19.49 -14.39
N VAL A 397 8.42 -19.27 -13.12
CA VAL A 397 7.42 -18.85 -12.11
C VAL A 397 6.85 -17.47 -12.44
N LEU A 398 7.69 -16.50 -12.80
CA LEU A 398 7.25 -15.17 -13.19
C LEU A 398 6.32 -15.23 -14.40
N TYR A 399 6.64 -16.05 -15.41
CA TYR A 399 5.77 -16.28 -16.55
C TYR A 399 4.40 -16.78 -16.12
N LEU A 400 4.34 -17.83 -15.28
CA LEU A 400 3.07 -18.42 -14.83
C LEU A 400 2.23 -17.48 -13.98
N LEU A 401 2.85 -16.73 -13.07
CA LEU A 401 2.16 -15.70 -12.28
C LEU A 401 1.54 -14.63 -13.18
N ASN A 402 2.26 -14.23 -14.24
CA ASN A 402 1.73 -13.29 -15.21
C ASN A 402 0.56 -13.86 -16.03
N GLN A 403 0.60 -15.15 -16.41
CA GLN A 403 -0.55 -15.80 -17.07
C GLN A 403 -1.81 -15.74 -16.21
N ILE A 404 -1.70 -16.01 -14.90
CA ILE A 404 -2.83 -15.90 -13.97
C ILE A 404 -3.32 -14.45 -13.88
N HIS A 405 -2.38 -13.50 -13.78
CA HIS A 405 -2.71 -12.07 -13.74
C HIS A 405 -3.45 -11.62 -15.02
N LEU A 406 -3.02 -12.12 -16.18
CA LEU A 406 -3.65 -11.87 -17.47
C LEU A 406 -5.06 -12.48 -17.53
N ILE A 407 -5.26 -13.72 -17.05
CA ILE A 407 -6.61 -14.33 -16.95
C ILE A 407 -7.54 -13.47 -16.09
N HIS A 408 -7.07 -13.00 -14.92
CA HIS A 408 -7.84 -12.11 -14.05
C HIS A 408 -8.17 -10.79 -14.74
N TRP A 409 -7.20 -10.19 -15.43
CA TRP A 409 -7.39 -8.93 -16.15
C TRP A 409 -8.40 -9.04 -17.28
N LEU A 410 -8.27 -10.07 -18.13
CA LEU A 410 -9.20 -10.31 -19.23
C LEU A 410 -10.61 -10.64 -18.74
N GLY A 411 -10.75 -11.27 -17.57
CA GLY A 411 -12.02 -11.41 -16.87
C GLY A 411 -12.64 -10.06 -16.52
N ASN A 412 -11.85 -9.12 -16.00
CA ASN A 412 -12.32 -7.79 -15.62
C ASN A 412 -12.63 -6.87 -16.82
N MET A 413 -12.10 -7.14 -18.02
CA MET A 413 -12.37 -6.33 -19.22
C MET A 413 -13.74 -6.58 -19.86
N LYS A 414 -14.38 -7.71 -19.52
CA LYS A 414 -15.65 -8.12 -20.10
C LYS A 414 -16.82 -7.29 -19.57
N ALA A 415 -17.80 -7.10 -20.43
CA ALA A 415 -19.03 -6.43 -20.08
C ALA A 415 -19.78 -7.18 -18.99
N SER A 416 -20.29 -6.42 -18.02
CA SER A 416 -21.03 -6.95 -16.86
C SER A 416 -22.19 -7.88 -17.25
N LYS A 417 -22.84 -7.62 -18.40
CA LYS A 417 -23.95 -8.43 -18.94
C LYS A 417 -23.60 -9.88 -19.28
N TYR A 418 -22.33 -10.21 -19.48
CA TYR A 418 -21.90 -11.58 -19.81
C TYR A 418 -21.53 -12.43 -18.60
N PHE A 419 -21.54 -11.84 -17.41
CA PHE A 419 -21.31 -12.56 -16.16
C PHE A 419 -22.61 -12.78 -15.43
N MET A 420 -22.73 -13.95 -14.80
CA MET A 420 -23.79 -14.18 -13.81
C MET A 420 -23.61 -13.19 -12.66
N ALA A 421 -24.71 -12.70 -12.09
CA ALA A 421 -24.67 -11.76 -10.96
C ALA A 421 -23.80 -12.26 -9.79
N THR A 422 -23.69 -13.58 -9.63
CA THR A 422 -22.86 -14.26 -8.62
C THR A 422 -21.35 -14.09 -8.79
N GLN A 423 -20.88 -13.55 -9.91
CA GLN A 423 -19.46 -13.34 -10.21
C GLN A 423 -19.04 -11.88 -10.11
N LEU A 424 -19.97 -10.95 -9.90
CA LEU A 424 -19.65 -9.55 -9.65
C LEU A 424 -19.27 -9.37 -8.17
N VAL A 425 -18.04 -8.93 -7.94
CA VAL A 425 -17.53 -8.59 -6.60
C VAL A 425 -17.28 -7.09 -6.57
N SER A 426 -17.60 -6.43 -5.46
CA SER A 426 -17.23 -5.04 -5.25
C SER A 426 -16.35 -4.95 -4.02
N ASP A 427 -15.18 -4.35 -4.19
CA ASP A 427 -14.30 -4.00 -3.07
C ASP A 427 -14.13 -2.47 -3.00
N LYS A 428 -13.23 -1.99 -2.14
CA LYS A 428 -12.94 -0.55 -1.97
C LYS A 428 -12.46 0.14 -3.26
N THR A 429 -12.06 -0.63 -4.25
CA THR A 429 -11.52 -0.13 -5.53
C THR A 429 -12.55 -0.24 -6.66
N GLY A 430 -13.76 -0.73 -6.35
CA GLY A 430 -14.91 -0.78 -7.24
C GLY A 430 -15.33 -2.20 -7.63
N PRO A 431 -16.35 -2.30 -8.49
CA PRO A 431 -16.80 -3.58 -9.05
C PRO A 431 -15.71 -4.24 -9.91
N HIS A 432 -15.66 -5.57 -9.88
CA HIS A 432 -14.77 -6.38 -10.72
C HIS A 432 -15.35 -7.80 -10.96
N HIS A 433 -14.87 -8.45 -12.01
CA HIS A 433 -15.30 -9.78 -12.45
C HIS A 433 -14.12 -10.76 -12.47
N THR A 434 -13.33 -10.73 -11.40
CA THR A 434 -12.11 -11.51 -11.35
C THR A 434 -12.47 -13.00 -11.30
N LEU A 435 -11.99 -13.73 -12.30
CA LEU A 435 -12.26 -15.15 -12.45
C LEU A 435 -11.63 -15.91 -11.28
N ASP A 436 -12.40 -16.82 -10.71
CA ASP A 436 -11.84 -17.85 -9.84
C ASP A 436 -11.23 -18.92 -10.74
N VAL A 437 -9.97 -19.23 -10.50
CA VAL A 437 -9.15 -20.15 -11.30
C VAL A 437 -8.72 -21.37 -10.47
N LEU A 438 -9.31 -21.57 -9.29
CA LEU A 438 -9.03 -22.76 -8.49
C LEU A 438 -9.63 -24.02 -9.14
N PRO A 439 -8.89 -25.14 -9.14
CA PRO A 439 -9.40 -26.41 -9.64
C PRO A 439 -10.52 -26.94 -8.73
N GLY A 440 -11.54 -27.60 -9.32
CA GLY A 440 -12.61 -28.27 -8.59
C GLY A 440 -13.88 -27.45 -8.34
N HIS A 441 -13.90 -26.17 -8.72
CA HIS A 441 -15.18 -25.46 -8.87
C HIS A 441 -15.88 -25.95 -10.15
N GLU A 442 -16.86 -26.84 -9.98
CA GLU A 442 -17.67 -27.38 -11.08
C GLU A 442 -18.35 -26.23 -11.85
N GLY A 443 -18.18 -26.21 -13.17
CA GLY A 443 -18.87 -25.28 -14.06
C GLY A 443 -18.12 -23.96 -14.31
N TYR A 444 -16.88 -24.04 -14.82
CA TYR A 444 -16.37 -22.90 -15.58
C TYR A 444 -17.40 -22.55 -16.65
N SER A 445 -17.84 -21.29 -16.67
CA SER A 445 -18.62 -20.82 -17.80
C SER A 445 -17.78 -21.02 -19.07
N SER A 446 -18.43 -21.28 -20.20
CA SER A 446 -17.75 -21.36 -21.51
C SER A 446 -16.90 -20.10 -21.80
N HIS A 447 -17.19 -19.00 -21.11
CA HIS A 447 -16.42 -17.76 -21.11
C HIS A 447 -15.11 -17.81 -20.32
N ALA A 448 -15.10 -18.41 -19.14
CA ALA A 448 -13.86 -18.59 -18.36
C ALA A 448 -12.91 -19.52 -19.12
N GLU A 449 -13.44 -20.59 -19.72
CA GLU A 449 -12.68 -21.49 -20.60
C GLU A 449 -12.08 -20.76 -21.81
N GLN A 450 -12.85 -19.89 -22.47
CA GLN A 450 -12.34 -19.06 -23.57
C GLN A 450 -11.19 -18.14 -23.11
N ILE A 451 -11.29 -17.53 -21.93
CA ILE A 451 -10.23 -16.66 -21.40
C ILE A 451 -8.98 -17.48 -21.08
N ILE A 452 -9.12 -18.59 -20.36
CA ILE A 452 -7.99 -19.46 -20.03
C ILE A 452 -7.34 -20.00 -21.31
N SER A 453 -8.13 -20.40 -22.29
CA SER A 453 -7.64 -20.87 -23.59
C SER A 453 -6.96 -19.76 -24.40
N ALA A 454 -7.46 -18.52 -24.36
CA ALA A 454 -6.87 -17.38 -25.06
C ALA A 454 -5.49 -17.00 -24.51
N VAL A 455 -5.28 -17.22 -23.20
CA VAL A 455 -4.05 -16.88 -22.50
C VAL A 455 -3.03 -18.01 -22.58
N THR A 456 -3.44 -19.23 -22.24
CA THR A 456 -2.52 -20.36 -22.08
C THR A 456 -2.39 -21.24 -23.32
N GLY A 457 -3.26 -21.06 -24.32
CA GLY A 457 -3.43 -21.96 -25.45
C GLY A 457 -4.05 -23.32 -25.08
N ASN A 458 -4.33 -23.56 -23.80
CA ASN A 458 -4.86 -24.81 -23.25
C ASN A 458 -6.07 -24.54 -22.33
N LEU A 459 -6.93 -25.54 -22.13
CA LEU A 459 -8.15 -25.38 -21.31
C LEU A 459 -7.96 -25.72 -19.82
N ARG A 460 -6.79 -26.22 -19.43
CA ARG A 460 -6.60 -26.84 -18.10
C ARG A 460 -5.61 -26.07 -17.25
N LEU A 461 -6.02 -25.83 -16.01
CA LEU A 461 -5.13 -25.48 -14.89
C LEU A 461 -4.84 -26.76 -14.11
N HIS A 462 -3.62 -26.90 -13.61
CA HIS A 462 -3.19 -28.08 -12.86
C HIS A 462 -3.72 -28.03 -11.42
N TRP A 463 -3.84 -29.19 -10.75
CA TRP A 463 -4.33 -29.28 -9.36
C TRP A 463 -3.44 -28.53 -8.35
N SER A 464 -2.17 -28.33 -8.69
CA SER A 464 -1.22 -27.50 -7.93
C SER A 464 -1.44 -26.00 -8.10
N SER A 465 -2.56 -25.60 -8.73
CA SER A 465 -2.97 -24.22 -8.96
C SER A 465 -2.08 -23.42 -9.92
N TRP A 466 -1.16 -24.10 -10.61
CA TRP A 466 -0.38 -23.56 -11.71
C TRP A 466 -1.08 -23.78 -13.07
N PRO A 467 -0.95 -22.86 -14.04
CA PRO A 467 -1.31 -23.14 -15.43
C PRO A 467 -0.56 -24.38 -15.94
N VAL A 468 -1.21 -25.20 -16.78
CA VAL A 468 -0.56 -26.38 -17.34
C VAL A 468 0.59 -25.97 -18.24
N THR A 469 1.78 -26.47 -17.92
CA THR A 469 3.05 -26.07 -18.53
C THR A 469 3.43 -26.84 -19.79
N GLY A 470 2.61 -27.80 -20.24
CA GLY A 470 2.96 -28.93 -21.14
C GLY A 470 3.62 -28.61 -22.49
N THR A 471 3.30 -29.35 -23.54
CA THR A 471 3.94 -29.09 -24.84
C THR A 471 3.63 -27.68 -25.35
N PRO A 472 4.55 -27.03 -26.09
CA PRO A 472 4.26 -25.80 -26.81
C PRO A 472 2.98 -25.93 -27.64
N PRO A 473 2.19 -24.85 -27.79
CA PRO A 473 0.96 -24.94 -28.56
C PRO A 473 1.31 -25.25 -30.02
N THR A 474 0.61 -26.20 -30.61
CA THR A 474 0.62 -26.41 -32.06
C THR A 474 0.11 -25.15 -32.77
N ALA A 475 0.44 -24.99 -34.06
CA ALA A 475 -0.05 -23.86 -34.86
C ALA A 475 -1.59 -23.73 -34.81
N GLU A 476 -2.31 -24.85 -34.81
CA GLU A 476 -3.77 -24.89 -34.71
C GLU A 476 -4.28 -24.46 -33.32
N GLN A 477 -3.61 -24.90 -32.24
CA GLN A 477 -3.94 -24.43 -30.88
C GLN A 477 -3.69 -22.92 -30.74
N HIS A 478 -2.59 -22.41 -31.30
CA HIS A 478 -2.29 -20.99 -31.29
C HIS A 478 -3.35 -20.19 -32.08
N LYS A 479 -3.72 -20.64 -33.28
CA LYS A 479 -4.81 -20.04 -34.07
C LYS A 479 -6.13 -20.00 -33.29
N ARG A 480 -6.51 -21.10 -32.63
CA ARG A 480 -7.68 -21.17 -31.76
C ARG A 480 -7.59 -20.23 -30.55
N SER A 481 -6.39 -20.07 -29.98
CA SER A 481 -6.13 -19.11 -28.90
C SER A 481 -6.42 -17.67 -29.37
N LEU A 482 -5.96 -17.30 -30.57
CA LEU A 482 -6.22 -15.99 -31.17
C LEU A 482 -7.71 -15.77 -31.47
N GLU A 483 -8.43 -16.82 -31.91
CA GLU A 483 -9.89 -16.77 -32.07
C GLU A 483 -10.62 -16.51 -30.77
N ASN A 484 -10.26 -17.24 -29.71
CA ASN A 484 -10.81 -17.05 -28.38
C ASN A 484 -10.47 -15.64 -27.85
N PHE A 485 -9.26 -15.15 -28.12
CA PHE A 485 -8.83 -13.82 -27.72
C PHE A 485 -9.61 -12.72 -28.44
N GLN A 486 -9.79 -12.81 -29.76
CA GLN A 486 -10.63 -11.90 -30.53
C GLN A 486 -12.08 -11.89 -30.00
N LYS A 487 -12.65 -13.08 -29.80
CA LYS A 487 -14.01 -13.23 -29.27
C LYS A 487 -14.13 -12.59 -27.88
N MET A 488 -13.14 -12.79 -27.01
CA MET A 488 -13.10 -12.15 -25.70
C MET A 488 -13.07 -10.62 -25.80
N LEU A 489 -12.22 -10.04 -26.66
CA LEU A 489 -12.16 -8.59 -26.86
C LEU A 489 -13.49 -8.01 -27.37
N SER A 490 -14.25 -8.77 -28.15
CA SER A 490 -15.60 -8.37 -28.61
C SER A 490 -16.66 -8.30 -27.52
N PHE A 491 -16.38 -8.86 -26.34
CA PHE A 491 -17.29 -8.86 -25.21
C PHE A 491 -17.04 -7.71 -24.22
N SER A 492 -16.08 -6.81 -24.47
CA SER A 492 -15.86 -5.65 -23.62
C SER A 492 -16.96 -4.59 -23.78
N ASP A 493 -17.30 -3.88 -22.70
CA ASP A 493 -18.23 -2.74 -22.74
C ASP A 493 -17.73 -1.59 -23.64
N HIS A 494 -16.42 -1.52 -23.89
CA HIS A 494 -15.81 -0.46 -24.68
C HIS A 494 -15.60 -0.81 -26.15
N TYR A 495 -16.02 -2.01 -26.57
CA TYR A 495 -15.76 -2.51 -27.91
C TYR A 495 -16.33 -1.60 -29.02
N ASP A 496 -17.62 -1.26 -28.97
CA ASP A 496 -18.24 -0.42 -30.02
C ASP A 496 -17.68 1.00 -29.99
N THR A 497 -17.42 1.54 -28.79
CA THR A 497 -16.84 2.87 -28.63
C THR A 497 -15.43 2.95 -29.19
N LEU A 498 -14.62 1.90 -29.00
CA LEU A 498 -13.26 1.83 -29.54
C LEU A 498 -13.28 1.77 -31.07
N ASP A 499 -14.14 0.95 -31.65
CA ASP A 499 -14.26 0.83 -33.11
C ASP A 499 -14.67 2.15 -33.76
N LYS A 500 -15.56 2.91 -33.11
CA LYS A 500 -15.97 4.25 -33.54
C LYS A 500 -14.82 5.26 -33.45
N ASP A 501 -14.12 5.30 -32.32
CA ASP A 501 -13.03 6.26 -32.12
C ASP A 501 -11.84 6.01 -33.06
N MET A 502 -11.67 4.76 -33.50
CA MET A 502 -10.58 4.33 -34.38
C MET A 502 -11.01 4.21 -35.86
N GLU A 503 -12.22 4.63 -36.22
CA GLU A 503 -12.78 4.44 -37.58
C GLU A 503 -11.89 5.02 -38.69
N HIS A 504 -11.20 6.13 -38.39
CA HIS A 504 -10.32 6.85 -39.33
C HIS A 504 -8.84 6.46 -39.22
N ASP A 505 -8.49 5.58 -38.28
CA ASP A 505 -7.11 5.12 -38.15
C ASP A 505 -6.82 4.05 -39.20
N LYS A 506 -5.84 4.32 -40.07
CA LYS A 506 -5.48 3.42 -41.18
C LYS A 506 -4.83 2.12 -40.70
N GLU A 507 -4.25 2.11 -39.50
CA GLU A 507 -3.59 0.94 -38.92
C GLU A 507 -4.54 0.10 -38.05
N PHE A 508 -5.76 0.59 -37.81
CA PHE A 508 -6.78 -0.10 -37.04
C PHE A 508 -7.90 -0.64 -37.93
N TRP A 509 -8.17 -1.94 -37.79
CA TRP A 509 -9.34 -2.56 -38.38
C TRP A 509 -10.46 -2.65 -37.34
N SER A 510 -11.62 -2.07 -37.66
CA SER A 510 -12.86 -2.38 -36.96
C SER A 510 -13.12 -3.88 -37.05
N ASP A 511 -13.82 -4.47 -36.09
CA ASP A 511 -13.96 -5.93 -36.05
C ASP A 511 -14.70 -6.46 -37.27
N PHE A 512 -15.62 -5.67 -37.82
CA PHE A 512 -16.27 -5.95 -39.10
C PHE A 512 -15.24 -6.09 -40.22
N LYS A 513 -14.40 -5.06 -40.44
CA LYS A 513 -13.33 -5.09 -41.45
C LYS A 513 -12.35 -6.24 -41.19
N HIS A 514 -11.97 -6.43 -39.93
CA HIS A 514 -11.05 -7.46 -39.51
C HIS A 514 -11.58 -8.87 -39.83
N ARG A 515 -12.86 -9.16 -39.59
CA ARG A 515 -13.49 -10.44 -39.97
C ARG A 515 -13.47 -10.67 -41.47
N HIS A 516 -13.69 -9.63 -42.28
CA HIS A 516 -13.63 -9.73 -43.74
C HIS A 516 -12.23 -9.99 -44.29
N HIS A 517 -11.20 -9.40 -43.68
CA HIS A 517 -9.80 -9.59 -44.07
C HIS A 517 -9.16 -10.84 -43.45
N ARG A 518 -9.84 -11.51 -42.51
CA ARG A 518 -9.25 -12.58 -41.72
C ARG A 518 -8.66 -13.73 -42.53
N SER A 519 -9.27 -14.09 -43.67
CA SER A 519 -8.77 -15.16 -44.54
C SER A 519 -7.53 -14.78 -45.32
N THR A 520 -7.22 -13.49 -45.45
CA THR A 520 -6.05 -12.99 -46.19
C THR A 520 -4.88 -12.61 -45.28
N LEU A 521 -5.13 -12.46 -43.97
CA LEU A 521 -4.09 -12.10 -43.00
C LEU A 521 -3.23 -13.31 -42.64
N THR A 522 -1.93 -13.08 -42.51
CA THR A 522 -1.05 -14.03 -41.85
C THR A 522 -1.38 -14.12 -40.35
N THR A 523 -1.02 -15.23 -39.70
CA THR A 523 -1.20 -15.40 -38.25
C THR A 523 -0.53 -14.29 -37.45
N LEU A 524 0.64 -13.81 -37.90
CA LEU A 524 1.41 -12.77 -37.23
C LEU A 524 0.72 -11.39 -37.34
N GLU A 525 0.17 -11.06 -38.52
CA GLU A 525 -0.60 -9.82 -38.70
C GLU A 525 -1.90 -9.84 -37.88
N HIS A 526 -2.58 -10.99 -37.84
CA HIS A 526 -3.76 -11.19 -37.00
C HIS A 526 -3.42 -10.99 -35.52
N GLU A 527 -2.36 -11.63 -35.02
CA GLU A 527 -1.90 -11.47 -33.63
C GLU A 527 -1.52 -10.01 -33.33
N GLY A 528 -0.75 -9.36 -34.20
CA GLY A 528 -0.36 -7.95 -34.03
C GLY A 528 -1.56 -7.01 -33.93
N HIS A 529 -2.58 -7.21 -34.77
CA HIS A 529 -3.82 -6.45 -34.70
C HIS A 529 -4.58 -6.68 -33.38
N LEU A 530 -4.70 -7.94 -32.94
CA LEU A 530 -5.35 -8.25 -31.66
C LEU A 530 -4.61 -7.65 -30.46
N MET A 531 -3.27 -7.64 -30.48
CA MET A 531 -2.48 -7.01 -29.43
C MET A 531 -2.69 -5.50 -29.39
N LEU A 532 -2.76 -4.83 -30.54
CA LEU A 532 -3.09 -3.40 -30.60
C LEU A 532 -4.48 -3.14 -30.03
N ARG A 533 -5.48 -3.91 -30.45
CA ARG A 533 -6.85 -3.79 -29.93
C ARG A 533 -6.90 -4.03 -28.41
N TYR A 534 -6.17 -5.01 -27.90
CA TYR A 534 -6.06 -5.29 -26.46
C TYR A 534 -5.47 -4.11 -25.67
N TYR A 535 -4.42 -3.48 -26.19
CA TYR A 535 -3.84 -2.26 -25.61
C TYR A 535 -4.89 -1.15 -25.52
N LEU A 536 -5.50 -0.79 -26.66
CA LEU A 536 -6.46 0.31 -26.74
C LEU A 536 -7.74 0.04 -25.93
N MET A 537 -8.17 -1.22 -25.83
CA MET A 537 -9.27 -1.61 -24.97
C MET A 537 -8.91 -1.47 -23.49
N SER A 538 -7.71 -1.92 -23.10
CA SER A 538 -7.23 -1.75 -21.72
C SER A 538 -7.13 -0.27 -21.35
N PHE A 539 -6.73 0.57 -22.32
CA PHE A 539 -6.72 2.02 -22.20
C PHE A 539 -8.12 2.57 -21.94
N LYS A 540 -9.14 2.14 -22.67
CA LYS A 540 -10.53 2.52 -22.38
C LYS A 540 -10.99 2.08 -20.98
N CYS A 541 -10.50 0.95 -20.49
CA CYS A 541 -10.71 0.49 -19.11
C CYS A 541 -9.90 1.27 -18.04
N GLY A 542 -9.14 2.31 -18.41
CA GLY A 542 -8.36 3.11 -17.48
C GLY A 542 -7.09 2.45 -16.94
N GLN A 543 -6.65 1.34 -17.53
CA GLN A 543 -5.57 0.50 -17.00
C GLN A 543 -4.49 0.25 -18.05
N TRP A 544 -3.27 0.03 -17.57
CA TRP A 544 -2.21 -0.48 -18.44
C TRP A 544 -2.39 -2.01 -18.60
N PRO A 545 -2.33 -2.55 -19.82
CA PRO A 545 -2.50 -3.97 -20.03
C PRO A 545 -1.45 -4.80 -19.31
N VAL A 546 -1.87 -5.98 -18.86
CA VAL A 546 -0.94 -7.04 -18.44
C VAL A 546 -0.17 -7.54 -19.67
N GLU A 547 1.13 -7.71 -19.53
CA GLU A 547 2.02 -8.10 -20.64
C GLU A 547 1.71 -9.51 -21.16
N PHE A 548 1.79 -9.70 -22.47
CA PHE A 548 1.92 -11.04 -23.06
C PHE A 548 3.40 -11.40 -23.20
N HIS A 549 3.77 -12.61 -22.79
CA HIS A 549 5.14 -13.12 -22.85
C HIS A 549 5.25 -14.28 -23.81
N MET A 550 6.42 -14.39 -24.44
CA MET A 550 6.81 -15.61 -25.14
C MET A 550 6.77 -16.78 -24.17
N ARG A 551 6.13 -17.88 -24.57
CA ARG A 551 6.09 -19.08 -23.75
C ARG A 551 7.52 -19.65 -23.63
N PRO A 552 8.04 -19.81 -22.41
CA PRO A 552 9.35 -20.41 -22.23
C PRO A 552 9.32 -21.93 -22.51
N PRO A 553 10.48 -22.56 -22.78
CA PRO A 553 10.61 -24.01 -22.83
C PRO A 553 10.12 -24.69 -21.54
N GLU A 554 9.64 -25.93 -21.64
CA GLU A 554 9.02 -26.65 -20.51
C GLU A 554 9.97 -26.82 -19.30
N ASP A 555 11.28 -26.90 -19.54
CA ASP A 555 12.27 -27.05 -18.49
C ASP A 555 12.36 -25.82 -17.57
N LEU A 556 11.91 -24.65 -18.00
CA LEU A 556 11.86 -23.45 -17.15
C LEU A 556 10.89 -23.59 -15.97
N PHE A 557 10.00 -24.59 -16.00
CA PHE A 557 9.04 -24.84 -14.92
C PHE A 557 9.50 -25.92 -13.94
N LYS A 558 10.68 -26.50 -14.18
CA LYS A 558 11.31 -27.51 -13.31
C LYS A 558 12.43 -26.86 -12.53
N CYS A 559 12.60 -27.20 -11.25
CA CYS A 559 13.79 -26.78 -10.50
C CYS A 559 15.05 -27.48 -11.02
N ARG A 560 16.23 -26.96 -10.71
CA ARG A 560 17.53 -27.54 -11.09
C ARG A 560 17.59 -29.07 -10.91
N LYS A 561 17.19 -29.57 -9.74
CA LYS A 561 17.16 -31.01 -9.45
C LYS A 561 16.26 -31.79 -10.41
N CYS A 562 15.05 -31.28 -10.68
CA CYS A 562 14.09 -31.93 -11.59
C CYS A 562 14.48 -31.81 -13.07
N ARG A 563 15.36 -30.88 -13.44
CA ARG A 563 15.96 -30.81 -14.79
C ARG A 563 17.07 -31.84 -15.00
N GLY A 564 17.60 -32.45 -13.93
CA GLY A 564 18.80 -33.29 -14.00
C GLY A 564 20.10 -32.49 -14.14
N ASP A 565 20.05 -31.18 -13.92
CA ASP A 565 21.24 -30.31 -13.94
C ASP A 565 21.97 -30.41 -12.60
N GLU A 566 22.91 -31.35 -12.46
CA GLU A 566 23.77 -31.42 -11.26
C GLU A 566 24.90 -30.38 -11.25
N ARG A 567 25.02 -29.56 -12.31
CA ARG A 567 26.12 -28.59 -12.43
C ARG A 567 25.99 -27.45 -11.39
N PRO A 568 27.08 -27.11 -10.65
CA PRO A 568 27.13 -25.95 -9.78
C PRO A 568 26.81 -24.64 -10.52
N CYS A 569 26.11 -23.71 -9.84
CA CYS A 569 25.55 -22.48 -10.44
C CYS A 569 26.58 -21.49 -11.01
N GLU A 570 27.87 -21.69 -10.77
CA GLU A 570 28.92 -20.72 -11.12
C GLU A 570 29.07 -20.53 -12.64
N THR A 571 28.57 -21.48 -13.45
CA THR A 571 28.52 -21.40 -14.91
C THR A 571 27.10 -21.41 -15.44
N ALA A 572 26.17 -20.73 -14.75
CA ALA A 572 24.83 -20.52 -15.28
C ALA A 572 24.95 -20.07 -16.75
N PRO A 573 24.44 -20.86 -17.72
CA PRO A 573 24.50 -20.46 -19.11
C PRO A 573 23.84 -19.09 -19.18
N GLN A 574 24.58 -18.10 -19.69
CA GLN A 574 23.99 -16.81 -20.00
C GLN A 574 22.75 -17.13 -20.83
N LEU A 575 21.56 -16.86 -20.28
CA LEU A 575 20.30 -17.02 -20.98
C LEU A 575 20.49 -16.32 -22.34
N ASN A 576 20.55 -17.14 -23.39
CA ASN A 576 21.09 -16.87 -24.72
C ASN A 576 21.35 -15.39 -25.08
N PRO A 577 22.60 -15.01 -25.39
CA PRO A 577 22.91 -13.78 -26.14
C PRO A 577 22.35 -13.78 -27.58
N GLY A 578 21.87 -14.92 -28.09
CA GLY A 578 21.60 -15.16 -29.51
C GLY A 578 20.14 -15.07 -29.98
N MET A 579 19.27 -14.28 -29.34
CA MET A 579 17.92 -13.96 -29.87
C MET A 579 17.79 -12.48 -30.29
N THR A 580 18.90 -11.83 -30.59
CA THR A 580 18.95 -10.57 -31.33
C THR A 580 19.49 -10.84 -32.73
N GLU A 581 18.63 -11.37 -33.61
CA GLU A 581 18.69 -11.11 -35.06
C GLU A 581 17.27 -10.87 -35.56
#